data_AF-A0A5S3VWK8-F1
#
_entry.id   AF-A0A5S3VWK8-F1
#
_cell.length_a   1.000
_cell.length_b   1.000
_cell.length_c   1.000
_cell.angle_alpha   90.00
_cell.angle_beta   90.00
_cell.angle_gamma   90.00
#
_symmetry.space_group_name_H-M   'P 1'
#
loop_
_entity.id
_entity.type
_entity.pdbx_description
1 polymer ?
#
loop_
_entity_poly.entity_id
_entity_poly.type
_entity_poly.pdbx_seq_one_letter_code
_entity_poly.pdbx_strand_id
1 'polypeptide(L)'
;MRLYKVIHRAPWRVAKISKKRQQLRFRRAMVALKIALAQERQETKEMLIIYRRYTQGQTNKAELKRANEQFVDILKGLGLGVFALLPFAPLTIPLVVKLGQLVGVDVLPSSFSMNKPIKEIDQEIAQQNQEQDSTPSKKK
;
A
#
# COMPACT_ATOMS: atom_id res chain seq x y z
N MET A 1 -1.18 54.31 -11.00
CA MET A 1 -0.78 52.96 -11.48
C MET A 1 -0.81 51.95 -10.33
N ARG A 2 -1.69 50.94 -10.33
CA ARG A 2 -1.78 49.87 -9.29
C ARG A 2 -1.89 48.45 -9.88
N LEU A 3 -1.22 48.18 -11.00
CA LEU A 3 -1.35 46.91 -11.73
C LEU A 3 -0.59 45.73 -11.07
N TYR A 4 0.47 46.00 -10.31
CA TYR A 4 1.33 44.99 -9.66
C TYR A 4 0.61 44.14 -8.60
N LYS A 5 -0.50 44.64 -8.03
CA LYS A 5 -1.25 43.93 -6.98
C LYS A 5 -2.11 42.76 -7.50
N VAL A 6 -2.29 42.61 -8.81
CA VAL A 6 -3.15 41.55 -9.38
C VAL A 6 -2.32 40.39 -9.94
N ILE A 7 -1.08 40.64 -10.35
CA ILE A 7 -0.20 39.65 -11.01
C ILE A 7 0.16 38.49 -10.07
N HIS A 8 0.31 38.74 -8.75
CA HIS A 8 0.62 37.70 -7.77
C HIS A 8 -0.62 36.92 -7.27
N ARG A 9 -1.85 37.39 -7.53
CA ARG A 9 -3.08 36.70 -7.10
C ARG A 9 -3.39 35.47 -7.95
N ALA A 10 -3.13 35.53 -9.25
CA ALA A 10 -3.29 34.43 -10.18
C ALA A 10 -2.41 33.21 -9.85
N PRO A 11 -1.08 33.33 -9.62
CA PRO A 11 -0.23 32.18 -9.32
C PRO A 11 -0.62 31.51 -8.00
N TRP A 12 -1.08 32.27 -7.00
CA TRP A 12 -1.52 31.67 -5.74
C TRP A 12 -2.80 30.84 -5.89
N ARG A 13 -3.74 31.28 -6.74
CA ARG A 13 -4.94 30.50 -7.07
C ARG A 13 -4.58 29.24 -7.85
N VAL A 14 -3.66 29.33 -8.81
CA VAL A 14 -3.15 28.18 -9.57
C VAL A 14 -2.43 27.19 -8.65
N ALA A 15 -1.62 27.66 -7.71
CA ALA A 15 -0.96 26.80 -6.71
C ALA A 15 -1.99 26.04 -5.85
N LYS A 16 -3.05 26.71 -5.38
CA LYS A 16 -4.13 26.05 -4.63
C LYS A 16 -4.87 25.01 -5.46
N ILE A 17 -5.19 25.32 -6.71
CA ILE A 17 -5.87 24.40 -7.65
C ILE A 17 -4.97 23.19 -7.95
N SER A 18 -3.69 23.43 -8.21
CA SER A 18 -2.69 22.38 -8.47
C SER A 18 -2.55 21.45 -7.27
N LYS A 19 -2.45 22.01 -6.05
CA LYS A 19 -2.39 21.22 -4.81
C LYS A 19 -3.62 20.32 -4.65
N LYS A 20 -4.83 20.86 -4.87
CA LYS A 20 -6.07 20.07 -4.78
C LYS A 20 -6.12 18.98 -5.85
N ARG A 21 -5.67 19.28 -7.07
CA ARG A 21 -5.57 18.31 -8.17
C ARG A 21 -4.59 17.18 -7.84
N GLN A 22 -3.40 17.51 -7.32
CA GLN A 22 -2.41 16.51 -6.91
C GLN A 22 -2.94 15.61 -5.79
N GLN A 23 -3.59 16.19 -4.77
CA GLN A 23 -4.21 15.42 -3.69
C GLN A 23 -5.26 14.43 -4.22
N LEU A 24 -6.11 14.86 -5.15
CA LEU A 24 -7.11 13.99 -5.79
C LEU A 24 -6.47 12.87 -6.63
N ARG A 25 -5.42 13.16 -7.40
CA ARG A 25 -4.67 12.15 -8.15
C ARG A 25 -4.04 11.12 -7.22
N PHE A 26 -3.44 11.59 -6.12
CA PHE A 26 -2.83 10.72 -5.12
C PHE A 26 -3.87 9.84 -4.42
N ARG A 27 -5.03 10.40 -4.04
CA ARG A 27 -6.12 9.63 -3.45
C ARG A 27 -6.60 8.51 -4.38
N ARG A 28 -6.72 8.79 -5.69
CA ARG A 28 -7.08 7.77 -6.69
C ARG A 28 -6.02 6.67 -6.79
N ALA A 29 -4.74 7.03 -6.79
CA ALA A 29 -3.65 6.06 -6.77
C ALA A 29 -3.68 5.18 -5.52
N MET A 30 -3.96 5.77 -4.35
CA MET A 30 -4.11 5.00 -3.10
C MET A 30 -5.34 4.08 -3.10
N VAL A 31 -6.46 4.50 -3.69
CA VAL A 31 -7.62 3.62 -3.86
C VAL A 31 -7.30 2.47 -4.82
N ALA A 32 -6.60 2.74 -5.92
CA ALA A 32 -6.15 1.71 -6.85
C ALA A 32 -5.17 0.74 -6.16
N LEU A 33 -4.25 1.24 -5.33
CA LEU A 33 -3.37 0.44 -4.50
C LEU A 33 -4.14 -0.48 -3.56
N LYS A 34 -5.16 0.04 -2.87
CA LYS A 34 -6.02 -0.77 -2.01
C LYS A 34 -6.68 -1.90 -2.80
N ILE A 35 -7.19 -1.62 -3.99
CA ILE A 35 -7.86 -2.61 -4.85
C ILE A 35 -6.84 -3.66 -5.33
N ALA A 36 -5.67 -3.24 -5.80
CA ALA A 36 -4.61 -4.13 -6.25
C ALA A 36 -4.11 -5.04 -5.13
N LEU A 37 -3.83 -4.48 -3.95
CA LEU A 37 -3.46 -5.25 -2.75
C LEU A 37 -4.58 -6.21 -2.31
N ALA A 38 -5.84 -5.84 -2.54
CA ALA A 38 -6.98 -6.72 -2.26
C ALA A 38 -7.20 -7.81 -3.32
N GLN A 39 -6.63 -7.68 -4.52
CA GLN A 39 -6.80 -8.61 -5.63
C GLN A 39 -5.64 -9.60 -5.75
N GLU A 40 -4.39 -9.19 -5.50
CA GLU A 40 -3.18 -10.04 -5.53
C GLU A 40 -2.97 -10.84 -4.22
N ARG A 41 -4.02 -11.49 -3.73
CA ARG A 41 -4.12 -11.87 -2.30
C ARG A 41 -3.08 -12.87 -1.80
N GLN A 42 -2.73 -13.91 -2.54
CA GLN A 42 -1.90 -14.99 -1.97
C GLN A 42 -0.43 -14.56 -1.85
N GLU A 43 0.15 -14.07 -2.95
CA GLU A 43 1.53 -13.58 -2.99
C GLU A 43 1.73 -12.35 -2.09
N THR A 44 0.75 -11.43 -2.07
CA THR A 44 0.82 -10.25 -1.18
C THR A 44 0.74 -10.64 0.29
N LYS A 45 -0.07 -11.64 0.66
CA LYS A 45 -0.13 -12.14 2.06
C LYS A 45 1.24 -12.69 2.48
N GLU A 46 1.87 -13.50 1.65
CA GLU A 46 3.21 -14.05 1.91
C GLU A 46 4.26 -12.94 2.04
N MET A 47 4.26 -11.99 1.11
CA MET A 47 5.11 -10.80 1.16
C MET A 47 4.95 -10.03 2.48
N LEU A 48 3.70 -9.74 2.89
CA LEU A 48 3.42 -9.00 4.12
C LEU A 48 3.79 -9.80 5.39
N ILE A 49 3.71 -11.13 5.36
CA ILE A 49 4.19 -12.00 6.45
C ILE A 49 5.72 -11.90 6.59
N ILE A 50 6.45 -11.92 5.48
CA ILE A 50 7.92 -11.76 5.48
C ILE A 50 8.30 -10.41 6.11
N TYR A 51 7.60 -9.34 5.75
CA TYR A 51 7.82 -8.03 6.37
C TYR A 51 7.54 -8.03 7.87
N ARG A 52 6.48 -8.71 8.31
CA ARG A 52 6.18 -8.85 9.75
C ARG A 52 7.28 -9.63 10.48
N ARG A 53 7.73 -10.76 9.93
CA ARG A 53 8.85 -11.55 10.49
C ARG A 53 10.16 -10.77 10.51
N TYR A 54 10.39 -9.90 9.53
CA TYR A 54 11.53 -8.99 9.51
C TYR A 54 11.49 -8.00 10.68
N THR A 55 10.32 -7.41 11.00
CA THR A 55 10.20 -6.51 12.16
C THR A 55 10.51 -7.19 13.49
N GLN A 56 10.49 -8.53 13.53
CA GLN A 56 10.79 -9.35 14.70
C GLN A 56 12.22 -9.93 14.67
N GLY A 57 13.02 -9.61 13.66
CA GLY A 57 14.38 -10.11 13.50
C GLY A 57 14.49 -11.55 13.01
N GLN A 58 13.40 -12.17 12.54
CA GLN A 58 13.32 -13.60 12.21
C GLN A 58 13.22 -13.87 10.69
N THR A 59 14.02 -13.20 9.85
CA THR A 59 13.94 -13.45 8.39
C THR A 59 15.29 -13.53 7.70
N ASN A 60 15.30 -14.23 6.57
CA ASN A 60 16.42 -14.36 5.68
C ASN A 60 16.48 -13.15 4.73
N LYS A 61 17.66 -12.57 4.51
CA LYS A 61 17.84 -11.38 3.63
C LYS A 61 17.33 -11.62 2.21
N ALA A 62 17.39 -12.86 1.73
CA ALA A 62 16.88 -13.25 0.41
C ALA A 62 15.35 -13.17 0.31
N GLU A 63 14.62 -13.59 1.34
CA GLU A 63 13.16 -13.51 1.40
C GLU A 63 12.68 -12.07 1.43
N LEU A 64 13.35 -11.23 2.24
CA LEU A 64 13.05 -9.80 2.29
C LEU A 64 13.26 -9.12 0.93
N LYS A 65 14.33 -9.50 0.21
CA LYS A 65 14.61 -8.92 -1.10
C LYS A 65 13.51 -9.26 -2.11
N ARG A 66 13.05 -10.52 -2.14
CA ARG A 66 11.93 -10.95 -3.00
C ARG A 66 10.63 -10.22 -2.67
N ALA A 67 10.29 -10.15 -1.38
CA ALA A 67 9.12 -9.41 -0.92
C ALA A 67 9.16 -7.93 -1.33
N ASN A 68 10.36 -7.33 -1.30
CA ASN A 68 10.55 -5.95 -1.73
C ASN A 68 10.43 -5.76 -3.24
N GLU A 69 10.97 -6.68 -4.04
CA GLU A 69 10.82 -6.65 -5.49
C GLU A 69 9.33 -6.73 -5.88
N GLN A 70 8.57 -7.65 -5.27
CA GLN A 70 7.11 -7.75 -5.45
C GLN A 70 6.39 -6.44 -5.08
N PHE A 71 6.69 -5.87 -3.91
CA PHE A 71 6.06 -4.63 -3.47
C PHE A 71 6.37 -3.45 -4.40
N VAL A 72 7.62 -3.36 -4.86
CA VAL A 72 8.09 -2.33 -5.79
C VAL A 72 7.37 -2.43 -7.13
N ASP A 73 7.12 -3.64 -7.62
CA ASP A 73 6.42 -3.85 -8.89
C ASP A 73 4.93 -3.50 -8.79
N ILE A 74 4.27 -3.82 -7.67
CA ILE A 74 2.91 -3.34 -7.37
C ILE A 74 2.88 -1.80 -7.38
N LEU A 75 3.82 -1.14 -6.70
CA LEU A 75 3.90 0.33 -6.66
C LEU A 75 4.16 0.95 -8.05
N LYS A 76 5.04 0.35 -8.86
CA LYS A 76 5.30 0.80 -10.24
C LYS A 76 4.05 0.67 -11.11
N GLY A 77 3.35 -0.48 -11.04
CA GLY A 77 2.14 -0.75 -11.80
C GLY A 77 1.01 0.25 -11.51
N LEU A 78 1.01 0.83 -10.31
CA LEU A 78 0.02 1.81 -9.85
C LEU A 78 0.43 3.28 -10.06
N GLY A 79 1.58 3.53 -10.70
CA GLY A 79 2.09 4.89 -10.93
C GLY A 79 2.65 5.55 -9.66
N LEU A 80 2.92 4.78 -8.60
CA LEU A 80 3.57 5.19 -7.36
C LEU A 80 5.10 5.01 -7.44
N GLY A 81 5.68 5.19 -8.63
CA GLY A 81 7.09 4.89 -8.92
C GLY A 81 8.11 5.66 -8.08
N VAL A 82 7.74 6.81 -7.50
CA VAL A 82 8.60 7.56 -6.56
C VAL A 82 8.85 6.75 -5.29
N PHE A 83 7.89 5.94 -4.85
CA PHE A 83 7.99 5.10 -3.66
C PHE A 83 8.72 3.79 -3.93
N ALA A 84 8.71 3.31 -5.19
CA ALA A 84 9.46 2.14 -5.65
C ALA A 84 10.99 2.33 -5.61
N LEU A 85 11.47 3.58 -5.57
CA LEU A 85 12.90 3.92 -5.53
C LEU A 85 13.48 3.95 -4.10
N LEU A 86 12.67 3.75 -3.05
CA LEU A 86 13.13 3.90 -1.66
C LEU A 86 13.92 2.67 -1.18
N PRO A 87 15.20 2.80 -0.76
CA PRO A 87 16.04 1.68 -0.38
C PRO A 87 15.83 1.13 1.05
N PHE A 88 14.65 1.30 1.66
CA PHE A 88 14.40 0.94 3.08
C PHE A 88 13.14 0.08 3.29
N ALA A 89 13.18 -1.16 2.78
CA ALA A 89 12.11 -2.17 2.80
C ALA A 89 11.25 -2.29 4.08
N PRO A 90 11.79 -2.27 5.33
CA PRO A 90 10.95 -2.32 6.54
C PRO A 90 10.21 -1.02 6.87
N LEU A 91 10.67 0.13 6.37
CA LEU A 91 10.01 1.42 6.59
C LEU A 91 8.93 1.71 5.52
N THR A 92 8.95 1.00 4.40
CA THR A 92 8.10 1.30 3.24
C THR A 92 6.62 1.02 3.52
N ILE A 93 6.29 -0.10 4.18
CA ILE A 93 4.91 -0.41 4.57
C ILE A 93 4.31 0.67 5.50
N PRO A 94 4.92 0.99 6.66
CA PRO A 94 4.35 2.00 7.55
C PRO A 94 4.29 3.38 6.89
N LEU A 95 5.21 3.70 5.98
CA LEU A 95 5.15 4.94 5.20
C LEU A 95 3.95 4.97 4.25
N VAL A 96 3.75 3.91 3.46
CA VAL A 96 2.62 3.80 2.51
C VAL A 96 1.29 3.80 3.25
N VAL A 97 1.21 3.12 4.40
CA VAL A 97 0.03 3.13 5.29
C VAL A 97 -0.26 4.54 5.80
N LYS A 98 0.73 5.24 6.34
CA LYS A 98 0.55 6.62 6.83
C LYS A 98 0.14 7.56 5.72
N LEU A 99 0.71 7.41 4.52
CA LEU A 99 0.37 8.23 3.37
C LEU A 99 -1.04 7.95 2.85
N GLY A 100 -1.46 6.69 2.82
CA GLY A 100 -2.84 6.30 2.55
C GLY A 100 -3.81 6.94 3.54
N GLN A 101 -3.54 6.82 4.84
CA GLN A 101 -4.36 7.42 5.90
C GLN A 101 -4.42 8.95 5.78
N LEU A 102 -3.31 9.61 5.42
CA LEU A 102 -3.25 11.06 5.20
C LEU A 102 -4.18 11.52 4.07
N VAL A 103 -4.45 10.66 3.09
CA VAL A 103 -5.44 10.92 2.03
C VAL A 103 -6.79 10.22 2.23
N GLY A 104 -7.01 9.65 3.42
CA GLY A 104 -8.26 9.01 3.82
C GLY A 104 -8.51 7.67 3.14
N VAL A 105 -7.45 6.93 2.80
CA VAL A 105 -7.52 5.59 2.20
C VAL A 105 -6.77 4.60 3.07
N ASP A 106 -7.49 3.62 3.61
CA ASP A 106 -6.86 2.46 4.26
C ASP A 106 -6.38 1.49 3.18
N VAL A 107 -5.06 1.44 2.98
CA VAL A 107 -4.39 0.70 1.91
C VAL A 107 -4.07 -0.73 2.29
N LEU A 108 -3.99 -1.07 3.58
CA LEU A 108 -3.74 -2.44 3.99
C LEU A 108 -5.01 -3.28 3.91
N PRO A 109 -4.88 -4.58 3.59
CA PRO A 109 -5.98 -5.51 3.76
C PRO A 109 -6.39 -5.58 5.23
N SER A 110 -7.69 -5.67 5.50
CA SER A 110 -8.27 -5.71 6.84
C SER A 110 -7.69 -6.81 7.74
N SER A 111 -7.13 -7.87 7.16
CA SER A 111 -6.45 -8.97 7.85
C SER A 111 -5.11 -8.58 8.49
N PHE A 112 -4.54 -7.43 8.15
CA PHE A 112 -3.22 -6.96 8.62
C PHE A 112 -3.29 -5.91 9.73
N SER A 113 -4.44 -5.76 10.39
CA SER A 113 -4.56 -4.87 11.56
C SER A 113 -3.49 -5.21 12.61
N MET A 114 -2.55 -4.29 12.84
CA MET A 114 -1.43 -4.40 13.79
C MET A 114 -1.87 -4.62 15.26
N ASN A 115 -3.17 -4.55 15.54
CA ASN A 115 -3.76 -4.64 16.87
C ASN A 115 -4.13 -6.08 17.29
N LYS A 116 -4.07 -7.07 16.39
CA LYS A 116 -4.37 -8.48 16.70
C LYS A 116 -3.10 -9.26 17.10
N PRO A 117 -3.14 -10.08 18.18
CA PRO A 117 -2.03 -10.93 18.56
C PRO A 117 -1.74 -12.00 17.49
N ILE A 118 -0.46 -12.29 17.27
CA ILE A 118 0.04 -13.03 16.09
C ILE A 118 -0.50 -14.45 15.99
N LYS A 119 -0.67 -15.12 17.14
CA LYS A 119 -1.13 -16.52 17.21
C LYS A 119 -2.53 -16.71 16.64
N GLU A 120 -3.41 -15.72 16.81
CA GLU A 120 -4.78 -15.77 16.29
C GLU A 120 -4.80 -15.57 14.77
N ILE A 121 -3.87 -14.77 14.23
CA ILE A 121 -3.81 -14.49 12.80
C ILE A 121 -3.19 -15.66 12.03
N ASP A 122 -2.15 -16.30 12.58
CA ASP A 122 -1.57 -17.51 11.99
C ASP A 122 -2.62 -18.64 11.94
N GLN A 123 -3.49 -18.71 12.95
CA GLN A 123 -4.64 -19.61 12.99
C GLN A 123 -5.73 -19.21 11.98
N GLU A 124 -6.09 -17.93 11.86
CA GLU A 124 -7.05 -17.43 10.87
C GLU A 124 -6.57 -17.65 9.42
N ILE A 125 -5.27 -17.49 9.16
CA ILE A 125 -4.67 -17.72 7.84
C ILE A 125 -4.64 -19.22 7.51
N ALA A 126 -4.31 -20.07 8.49
CA ALA A 126 -4.38 -21.52 8.34
C ALA A 126 -5.82 -22.00 8.07
N GLN A 127 -6.82 -21.40 8.74
CA GLN A 127 -8.23 -21.69 8.53
C GLN A 127 -8.74 -21.20 7.16
N GLN A 128 -8.35 -20.00 6.71
CA GLN A 128 -8.74 -19.48 5.39
C GLN A 128 -8.15 -20.27 4.22
N ASN A 129 -6.92 -20.76 4.36
CA ASN A 129 -6.31 -21.63 3.34
C ASN A 129 -7.02 -22.99 3.27
N GLN A 130 -7.55 -23.49 4.39
CA GLN A 130 -8.35 -24.73 4.42
C GLN A 130 -9.75 -24.56 3.82
N GLU A 131 -10.39 -23.39 4.00
CA GLU A 131 -11.71 -23.13 3.41
C GLU A 131 -11.64 -22.95 1.88
N GLN A 132 -10.59 -22.33 1.33
CA GLN A 132 -10.45 -22.13 -0.11
C GLN A 132 -10.23 -23.42 -0.91
N ASP A 133 -9.53 -24.41 -0.35
CA ASP A 133 -9.35 -25.74 -0.98
C ASP A 133 -10.62 -26.61 -0.96
N SER A 134 -11.63 -26.26 -0.15
CA SER A 134 -12.84 -27.07 0.02
C SER A 134 -14.01 -26.72 -0.92
N THR A 135 -13.89 -25.67 -1.74
CA THR A 135 -14.96 -25.28 -2.67
C THR A 135 -14.89 -26.13 -3.94
N PRO A 136 -15.84 -27.05 -4.21
CA PRO A 136 -15.78 -27.87 -5.41
C PRO A 136 -16.08 -27.00 -6.63
N SER A 137 -15.17 -27.01 -7.59
CA SER A 137 -15.36 -26.52 -8.95
C SER A 137 -16.67 -27.07 -9.53
N LYS A 138 -17.74 -26.27 -9.49
CA LYS A 138 -18.97 -26.56 -10.24
C LYS A 138 -18.75 -26.13 -11.68
N LYS A 139 -18.39 -27.12 -12.51
CA LYS A 139 -18.56 -27.11 -13.97
C LYS A 139 -19.92 -26.51 -14.35
N LYS A 140 -19.91 -25.49 -15.21
CA LYS A 140 -20.82 -25.33 -16.35
C LYS A 140 -20.09 -24.61 -17.46
#